data_AF-A0A1G1DF80-F1
#
_entry.id   AF-A0A1G1DF80-F1
#
_cell.length_a   1.000
_cell.length_b   1.000
_cell.length_c   1.000
_cell.angle_alpha   90.00
_cell.angle_beta   90.00
_cell.angle_gamma   90.00
#
_symmetry.space_group_name_H-M   'P 1'
#
loop_
_entity.id
_entity.type
_entity.pdbx_description
1 polymer ?
#
loop_
_entity_poly.entity_id
_entity_poly.type
_entity_poly.pdbx_seq_one_letter_code
_entity_poly.pdbx_strand_id
1 'polypeptide(L)'
;MRSHSKFNIAANQLESAIGLFVSDRDKFSAITLAGAADTIFNQLLLNQGKENFTDHSRKKEAEKTGILLTRGEHGKEINDVLRINALKHMDNNDDDYVEMDLDECALAAILKAVANYIDLAGREVDFIKAFLYWVKLNVDPEKFQNDESQELT
;
A
#
# COMPACT_ATOMS: atom_id res chain seq x y z
N MET A 1 8.20 22.86 -22.14
CA MET A 1 7.77 21.63 -21.42
C MET A 1 8.96 21.11 -20.62
N ARG A 2 8.77 20.63 -19.38
CA ARG A 2 9.84 20.04 -18.55
C ARG A 2 9.55 18.56 -18.33
N SER A 3 10.60 17.74 -18.30
CA SER A 3 10.51 16.31 -18.01
C SER A 3 10.57 16.06 -16.51
N HIS A 4 9.74 15.14 -16.02
CA HIS A 4 9.70 14.73 -14.63
C HIS A 4 9.90 13.21 -14.52
N SER A 5 10.76 12.78 -13.58
CA SER A 5 11.00 11.35 -13.33
C SER A 5 9.75 10.69 -12.76
N LYS A 6 9.40 9.51 -13.29
CA LYS A 6 8.30 8.68 -12.74
C LYS A 6 8.52 8.35 -11.27
N PHE A 7 9.78 8.07 -10.88
CA PHE A 7 10.14 7.85 -9.49
C PHE A 7 9.82 9.07 -8.63
N ASN A 8 10.26 10.27 -9.03
CA ASN A 8 10.01 11.50 -8.24
C ASN A 8 8.52 11.83 -8.16
N ILE A 9 7.76 11.58 -9.22
CA ILE A 9 6.30 11.76 -9.20
C ILE A 9 5.67 10.84 -8.12
N ALA A 10 6.03 9.56 -8.12
CA ALA A 10 5.51 8.60 -7.16
C ALA A 10 5.99 8.89 -5.73
N ALA A 11 7.25 9.29 -5.54
CA ALA A 11 7.80 9.70 -4.25
C ALA A 11 7.03 10.89 -3.66
N ASN A 12 6.75 11.92 -4.47
CA ASN A 12 5.97 13.07 -4.03
C ASN A 12 4.52 12.70 -3.70
N GLN A 13 3.91 11.77 -4.45
CA GLN A 13 2.57 11.26 -4.13
C GLN A 13 2.56 10.51 -2.80
N LEU A 14 3.55 9.66 -2.55
CA LEU A 14 3.70 8.94 -1.29
C LEU A 14 3.93 9.88 -0.11
N GLU A 15 4.83 10.85 -0.25
CA GLU A 15 5.09 11.86 0.78
C GLU A 15 3.83 12.68 1.10
N SER A 16 3.06 13.06 0.06
CA SER A 16 1.79 13.77 0.24
C SER A 16 0.74 12.89 0.94
N ALA A 17 0.62 11.62 0.56
CA ALA A 17 -0.28 10.66 1.20
C ALA A 17 0.03 10.51 2.69
N ILE A 18 1.31 10.34 3.03
CA ILE A 18 1.80 10.30 4.41
C ILE A 18 1.41 11.59 5.15
N GLY A 19 1.71 12.76 4.57
CA GLY A 19 1.41 14.05 5.19
C GLY A 19 -0.08 14.24 5.50
N LEU A 20 -0.96 13.87 4.57
CA LEU A 20 -2.41 13.95 4.74
C LEU A 20 -2.93 12.99 5.82
N PHE A 21 -2.38 11.78 5.87
CA PHE A 21 -2.76 10.76 6.85
C PHE A 21 -2.29 11.12 8.27
N VAL A 22 -1.00 11.42 8.47
CA VAL A 22 -0.45 11.70 9.80
C VAL A 22 -0.98 12.99 10.42
N SER A 23 -1.47 13.92 9.59
CA SER A 23 -2.11 15.16 10.05
C SER A 23 -3.62 15.04 10.22
N ASP A 24 -4.18 13.84 10.04
CA ASP A 24 -5.62 13.54 10.13
C ASP A 24 -6.49 14.46 9.25
N ARG A 25 -5.97 14.87 8.08
CA ARG A 25 -6.65 15.83 7.21
C ARG A 25 -7.55 15.20 6.16
N ASP A 26 -7.03 14.22 5.42
CA ASP A 26 -7.78 13.60 4.32
C ASP A 26 -7.25 12.20 4.01
N LYS A 27 -7.97 11.19 4.52
CA LYS A 27 -7.61 9.78 4.36
C LYS A 27 -8.04 9.21 3.01
N PHE A 28 -9.11 9.72 2.40
CA PHE A 28 -9.54 9.28 1.06
C PHE A 28 -8.49 9.68 0.00
N SER A 29 -8.03 10.93 0.06
CA SER A 29 -6.92 11.39 -0.80
C SER A 29 -5.63 10.65 -0.50
N ALA A 30 -5.33 10.38 0.79
CA ALA A 30 -4.15 9.61 1.16
C ALA A 30 -4.14 8.21 0.53
N ILE A 31 -5.26 7.48 0.59
CA ILE A 31 -5.38 6.14 -0.02
C ILE A 31 -5.16 6.22 -1.54
N THR A 32 -5.81 7.18 -2.19
CA THR A 32 -5.72 7.35 -3.66
C THR A 32 -4.28 7.66 -4.09
N LEU A 33 -3.62 8.59 -3.41
CA LEU A 33 -2.24 8.98 -3.70
C LEU A 33 -1.25 7.83 -3.43
N ALA A 34 -1.43 7.09 -2.32
CA ALA A 34 -0.62 5.93 -2.01
C ALA A 34 -0.79 4.82 -3.06
N GLY A 35 -2.01 4.52 -3.49
CA GLY A 35 -2.29 3.54 -4.54
C GLY A 35 -1.69 3.91 -5.90
N ALA A 36 -1.71 5.20 -6.25
CA ALA A 36 -1.09 5.72 -7.47
C ALA A 36 0.45 5.64 -7.40
N ALA A 37 1.05 6.00 -6.26
CA ALA A 37 2.48 5.85 -6.03
C ALA A 37 2.92 4.39 -6.12
N ASP A 38 2.19 3.48 -5.46
CA ASP A 38 2.44 2.04 -5.47
C ASP A 38 2.41 1.46 -6.90
N THR A 39 1.42 1.84 -7.71
CA THR A 39 1.34 1.40 -9.12
C THR A 39 2.62 1.73 -9.90
N ILE A 40 3.15 2.93 -9.69
CA ILE A 40 4.38 3.37 -10.36
C ILE A 40 5.60 2.63 -9.80
N PHE A 41 5.73 2.51 -8.47
CA PHE A 41 6.87 1.80 -7.86
C PHE A 41 6.92 0.33 -8.25
N ASN A 42 5.77 -0.36 -8.26
CA ASN A 42 5.65 -1.74 -8.74
C ASN A 42 6.22 -1.89 -10.14
N GLN A 43 5.80 -1.03 -11.08
CA GLN A 43 6.29 -1.12 -12.45
C GLN A 43 7.79 -0.80 -12.55
N LEU A 44 8.29 0.15 -11.75
CA LEU A 44 9.72 0.47 -11.71
C LEU A 44 10.56 -0.72 -11.21
N LEU A 45 10.11 -1.44 -10.18
CA LEU A 45 10.77 -2.65 -9.69
C LEU A 45 10.78 -3.76 -10.74
N LEU A 46 9.63 -4.01 -11.38
CA LEU A 46 9.52 -5.01 -12.45
C LEU A 46 10.43 -4.69 -13.63
N ASN A 47 10.55 -3.42 -14.01
CA ASN A 47 11.46 -2.97 -15.07
C ASN A 47 12.94 -3.19 -14.70
N GLN A 48 13.27 -3.30 -13.41
CA GLN A 48 14.61 -3.64 -12.91
C GLN A 48 14.80 -5.15 -12.71
N GLY A 49 13.81 -5.98 -13.06
CA GLY A 49 13.84 -7.43 -12.81
C GLY A 49 13.77 -7.78 -11.32
N LYS A 50 13.31 -6.87 -10.48
CA LYS A 50 13.14 -7.07 -9.04
C LYS A 50 11.70 -7.48 -8.72
N GLU A 51 11.55 -8.17 -7.60
CA GLU A 51 10.25 -8.45 -6.99
C GLU A 51 9.71 -7.21 -6.29
N ASN A 52 8.39 -7.11 -6.23
CA ASN A 52 7.69 -6.04 -5.52
C ASN A 52 6.89 -6.61 -4.34
N PHE A 53 6.26 -5.73 -3.56
CA PHE A 53 5.44 -6.13 -2.42
C PHE A 53 4.39 -7.19 -2.77
N THR A 54 3.72 -7.05 -3.93
CA THR A 54 2.71 -8.03 -4.39
C THR A 54 3.34 -9.40 -4.64
N ASP A 55 4.55 -9.46 -5.20
CA ASP A 55 5.26 -10.73 -5.39
C ASP A 55 5.63 -11.39 -4.05
N HIS A 56 6.12 -10.62 -3.09
CA HIS A 56 6.44 -11.12 -1.75
C HIS A 56 5.21 -11.61 -0.99
N SER A 57 4.14 -10.81 -0.97
CA SER A 57 2.87 -11.15 -0.32
C SER A 57 2.25 -12.41 -0.92
N ARG A 58 2.25 -12.52 -2.25
CA ARG A 58 1.69 -13.68 -2.98
C ARG A 58 2.42 -14.99 -2.67
N LYS A 59 3.76 -14.94 -2.54
CA LYS A 59 4.56 -16.11 -2.15
C LYS A 59 4.25 -16.53 -0.72
N LYS A 60 4.19 -15.57 0.21
CA LYS A 60 3.84 -15.83 1.61
C LYS A 60 2.43 -16.43 1.75
N GLU A 61 1.47 -15.94 0.97
CA GLU A 61 0.11 -16.48 0.95
C GLU A 61 0.06 -17.90 0.37
N ALA A 62 0.83 -18.16 -0.69
CA ALA A 62 0.94 -19.49 -1.26
C ALA A 62 1.62 -20.49 -0.30
N GLU A 63 2.56 -20.03 0.53
CA GLU A 63 3.17 -20.86 1.59
C GLU A 63 2.14 -21.25 2.66
N LYS A 64 1.18 -20.37 2.97
CA LYS A 64 0.10 -20.64 3.93
C LYS A 64 -1.01 -21.54 3.34
N THR A 65 -1.44 -21.25 2.12
CA THR A 65 -2.67 -21.86 1.53
C THR A 65 -2.38 -22.99 0.55
N GLY A 66 -1.14 -23.10 0.05
CA GLY A 66 -0.77 -23.96 -1.06
C GLY A 66 -1.21 -23.45 -2.44
N ILE A 67 -1.88 -22.28 -2.53
CA ILE A 67 -2.40 -21.73 -3.77
C ILE A 67 -1.54 -20.55 -4.22
N LEU A 68 -0.96 -20.66 -5.42
CA LEU A 68 -0.18 -19.59 -6.02
C LEU A 68 -0.99 -18.85 -7.08
N LEU A 69 -1.67 -17.77 -6.67
CA LEU A 69 -2.39 -16.87 -7.58
C LEU A 69 -1.44 -16.22 -8.60
N THR A 70 -1.97 -15.69 -9.70
CA THR A 70 -1.19 -14.81 -10.57
C THR A 70 -0.92 -13.47 -9.86
N ARG A 71 0.11 -12.74 -10.30
CA ARG A 71 0.39 -11.39 -9.77
C ARG A 71 -0.80 -10.44 -9.94
N GLY A 72 -1.50 -10.53 -11.07
CA GLY A 72 -2.65 -9.68 -11.38
C GLY A 72 -3.83 -9.94 -10.45
N GLU A 73 -4.15 -11.21 -10.21
CA GLU A 73 -5.22 -11.61 -9.28
C GLU A 73 -4.89 -11.18 -7.84
N HIS A 74 -3.71 -11.53 -7.34
CA HIS A 74 -3.29 -11.16 -5.98
C HIS A 74 -3.21 -9.65 -5.77
N GLY A 75 -2.67 -8.93 -6.76
CA GLY A 75 -2.60 -7.47 -6.71
C GLY A 75 -3.98 -6.81 -6.75
N LYS A 76 -4.93 -7.39 -7.49
CA LYS A 76 -6.33 -6.92 -7.50
C LYS A 76 -6.97 -7.15 -6.14
N GLU A 77 -6.86 -8.35 -5.59
CA GLU A 77 -7.42 -8.72 -4.28
C GLU A 77 -6.91 -7.79 -3.17
N ILE A 78 -5.60 -7.55 -3.10
CA ILE A 78 -5.03 -6.59 -2.14
C ILE A 78 -5.64 -5.19 -2.33
N ASN A 79 -5.74 -4.70 -3.57
CA ASN A 79 -6.29 -3.36 -3.81
C ASN A 79 -7.80 -3.27 -3.50
N ASP A 80 -8.53 -4.38 -3.62
CA ASP A 80 -9.95 -4.47 -3.27
C ASP A 80 -10.14 -4.50 -1.74
N VAL A 81 -9.31 -5.28 -1.02
CA VAL A 81 -9.29 -5.31 0.46
C VAL A 81 -8.94 -3.94 1.03
N LEU A 82 -7.94 -3.25 0.46
CA LEU A 82 -7.54 -1.91 0.86
C LEU A 82 -8.44 -0.80 0.32
N ARG A 83 -9.53 -1.16 -0.38
CA ARG A 83 -10.52 -0.25 -0.99
C ARG A 83 -9.94 0.79 -1.95
N ILE A 84 -8.69 0.63 -2.39
CA ILE A 84 -8.02 1.51 -3.35
C ILE A 84 -8.79 1.54 -4.68
N ASN A 85 -9.29 0.38 -5.13
CA ASN A 85 -10.07 0.31 -6.37
C ASN A 85 -11.45 0.98 -6.23
N ALA A 86 -12.13 0.78 -5.10
CA ALA A 86 -13.43 1.39 -4.82
C ALA A 86 -13.37 2.94 -4.77
N LEU A 87 -12.21 3.53 -4.44
CA LEU A 87 -12.04 4.99 -4.41
C LEU A 87 -11.69 5.62 -5.77
N LYS A 88 -11.30 4.82 -6.78
CA LYS A 88 -10.85 5.34 -8.09
C LYS A 88 -11.65 4.85 -9.29
N HIS A 89 -12.50 3.86 -9.09
CA HIS A 89 -13.36 3.28 -10.12
C HIS A 89 -14.82 3.41 -9.67
N MET A 90 -15.70 3.66 -10.64
CA MET A 90 -17.14 3.65 -10.47
C MET A 90 -17.71 3.05 -11.74
N ASP A 91 -18.21 1.83 -11.65
CA ASP A 91 -18.87 1.12 -12.73
C ASP A 91 -20.40 1.28 -12.62
N ASN A 92 -21.12 1.05 -13.72
CA ASN A 92 -22.59 1.25 -13.78
C ASN A 92 -23.39 0.37 -12.78
N ASN A 93 -22.74 -0.65 -12.19
CA ASN A 93 -23.36 -1.58 -11.25
C ASN A 93 -22.81 -1.43 -9.83
N ASP A 94 -21.93 -0.46 -9.58
CA ASP A 94 -21.40 -0.21 -8.24
C ASP A 94 -22.45 0.49 -7.38
N ASP A 95 -22.38 0.25 -6.08
CA ASP A 95 -23.16 1.00 -5.10
C ASP A 95 -22.61 2.43 -4.99
N ASP A 96 -23.48 3.39 -4.67
CA ASP A 96 -23.09 4.79 -4.42
C ASP A 96 -22.33 4.94 -3.08
N TYR A 97 -22.22 3.86 -2.31
CA TYR A 97 -21.59 3.81 -0.99
C TYR A 97 -20.44 2.80 -0.93
N VAL A 98 -19.39 3.14 -0.17
CA VAL A 98 -18.25 2.26 0.11
C VAL A 98 -18.09 2.12 1.63
N GLU A 99 -18.27 0.90 2.12
CA GLU A 99 -18.03 0.54 3.52
C GLU A 99 -16.56 0.16 3.75
N MET A 100 -15.89 0.87 4.66
CA MET A 100 -14.48 0.68 4.93
C MET A 100 -14.03 1.23 6.29
N ASP A 101 -13.04 0.58 6.90
CA ASP A 101 -12.24 1.21 7.95
C ASP A 101 -11.24 2.16 7.29
N LEU A 102 -11.52 3.45 7.40
CA LEU A 102 -10.77 4.49 6.72
C LEU A 102 -9.32 4.62 7.23
N ASP A 103 -9.10 4.39 8.52
CA ASP A 103 -7.78 4.49 9.14
C ASP A 103 -6.91 3.29 8.76
N GLU A 104 -7.46 2.08 8.84
CA GLU A 104 -6.75 0.86 8.47
C GLU A 104 -6.43 0.82 6.97
N CYS A 105 -7.40 1.17 6.11
CA CYS A 105 -7.17 1.21 4.67
C CYS A 105 -6.10 2.24 4.28
N ALA A 106 -6.12 3.43 4.88
CA ALA A 106 -5.11 4.46 4.62
C ALA A 106 -3.72 4.03 5.08
N LEU A 107 -3.60 3.52 6.31
CA LEU A 107 -2.34 3.04 6.85
C LEU A 107 -1.75 1.90 5.98
N ALA A 108 -2.56 0.90 5.65
CA ALA A 108 -2.11 -0.25 4.90
C ALA A 108 -1.75 0.10 3.44
N ALA A 109 -2.52 0.99 2.78
CA ALA A 109 -2.18 1.49 1.45
C ALA A 109 -0.84 2.23 1.43
N ILE A 110 -0.58 3.08 2.44
CA ILE A 110 0.68 3.80 2.57
C ILE A 110 1.83 2.82 2.85
N LEU A 111 1.67 1.87 3.79
CA LEU A 111 2.70 0.88 4.12
C LEU A 111 3.08 0.01 2.91
N LYS A 112 2.10 -0.39 2.10
CA LYS A 112 2.31 -1.10 0.84
C LYS A 112 3.19 -0.29 -0.13
N ALA A 113 2.88 0.99 -0.33
CA ALA A 113 3.68 1.87 -1.17
C ALA A 113 5.10 2.13 -0.60
N VAL A 114 5.22 2.26 0.74
CA VAL A 114 6.50 2.42 1.44
C VAL A 114 7.40 1.19 1.24
N ALA A 115 6.86 -0.02 1.29
CA ALA A 115 7.65 -1.25 1.06
C ALA A 115 8.33 -1.21 -0.31
N ASN A 116 7.57 -0.92 -1.37
CA ASN A 116 8.10 -0.79 -2.73
C ASN A 116 9.08 0.38 -2.90
N TYR A 117 8.83 1.51 -2.21
CA TYR A 117 9.77 2.63 -2.20
C TYR A 117 11.13 2.21 -1.61
N ILE A 118 11.12 1.48 -0.49
CA ILE A 118 12.34 1.03 0.19
C ILE A 118 13.16 0.11 -0.71
N ASP A 119 12.52 -0.78 -1.48
CA ASP A 119 13.22 -1.66 -2.43
C ASP A 119 13.85 -0.92 -3.61
N LEU A 120 13.35 0.28 -3.93
CA LEU A 120 13.87 1.14 -5.00
C LEU A 120 14.98 2.08 -4.53
N ALA A 121 14.80 2.73 -3.37
CA ALA A 121 15.63 3.87 -2.94
C ALA A 121 16.19 3.75 -1.52
N GLY A 122 15.86 2.68 -0.81
CA GLY A 122 16.27 2.45 0.57
C GLY A 122 15.39 3.19 1.59
N ARG A 123 15.63 2.87 2.85
CA ARG A 123 14.87 3.37 4.01
C ARG A 123 15.36 4.72 4.53
N GLU A 124 16.52 5.18 4.05
CA GLU A 124 17.26 6.23 4.75
C GLU A 124 16.75 7.68 4.53
N VAL A 125 15.69 7.84 3.75
CA VAL A 125 15.10 9.15 3.40
C VAL A 125 14.20 9.67 4.52
N ASP A 126 14.28 10.98 4.81
CA ASP A 126 13.69 11.60 5.99
C ASP A 126 12.18 11.34 6.16
N PHE A 127 11.37 11.53 5.12
CA PHE A 127 9.92 11.33 5.23
C PHE A 127 9.54 9.85 5.48
N ILE A 128 10.32 8.90 4.94
CA ILE A 128 10.13 7.46 5.21
C ILE A 128 10.50 7.14 6.65
N LYS A 129 11.63 7.63 7.14
CA LYS A 129 12.02 7.45 8.56
C LYS A 129 10.99 8.03 9.51
N ALA A 130 10.57 9.28 9.25
CA ALA A 130 9.58 9.97 10.06
C ALA A 130 8.27 9.19 10.10
N PHE A 131 7.79 8.71 8.95
CA PHE A 131 6.56 7.92 8.90
C PHE A 131 6.69 6.58 9.64
N LEU A 132 7.78 5.83 9.44
CA LEU A 132 7.97 4.56 10.15
C LEU A 132 8.13 4.75 11.67
N TYR A 133 8.71 5.87 12.10
CA TYR A 133 8.76 6.25 13.50
C TYR A 133 7.37 6.62 14.04
N TRP A 134 6.59 7.37 13.27
CA TRP A 134 5.20 7.68 13.59
C TRP A 134 4.37 6.40 13.75
N VAL A 135 4.51 5.43 12.83
CA VAL A 135 3.83 4.13 12.91
C VAL A 135 4.20 3.42 14.21
N LYS A 136 5.49 3.35 14.55
CA LYS A 136 5.96 2.72 15.79
C LYS A 136 5.35 3.35 17.06
N LEU A 137 5.08 4.65 17.06
CA LEU A 137 4.55 5.35 18.22
C LEU A 137 3.02 5.32 18.34
N ASN A 138 2.31 5.25 17.21
CA ASN A 138 0.87 5.49 17.15
C ASN A 138 0.06 4.24 16.77
N VAL A 139 0.73 3.21 16.26
CA VAL A 139 0.08 1.97 15.84
C VAL A 139 0.36 0.90 16.88
N ASP A 140 -0.72 0.38 17.47
CA ASP A 140 -0.66 -0.71 18.43
C ASP A 140 -0.06 -1.97 17.78
N PRO A 141 1.07 -2.49 18.28
CA PRO A 141 1.67 -3.71 17.75
C PRO A 141 0.74 -4.92 17.82
N GLU A 142 -0.17 -4.98 18.81
CA GLU A 142 -1.08 -6.12 19.01
C GLU A 142 -2.17 -6.19 17.94
N LYS A 143 -2.55 -5.05 17.34
CA LYS A 143 -3.52 -5.02 16.23
C LYS A 143 -3.06 -5.76 14.98
N PHE A 144 -1.74 -5.96 14.81
CA PHE A 144 -1.16 -6.65 13.66
C PHE A 144 -0.61 -8.05 13.98
N GLN A 145 -0.78 -8.53 15.23
CA GLN A 145 -0.32 -9.85 15.68
C GLN A 145 -1.43 -10.93 15.69
N ASN A 146 -2.70 -10.55 15.51
CA ASN A 146 -3.84 -11.46 15.68
C ASN A 146 -4.06 -12.49 14.54
N ASP A 147 -3.12 -12.62 13.60
CA ASP A 147 -3.19 -13.63 12.54
C ASP A 147 -2.33 -14.88 12.85
N GLU A 148 -1.69 -14.95 14.02
CA GLU A 148 -0.86 -16.09 14.46
C GLU A 148 -1.48 -16.93 15.59
N SER A 149 -2.72 -16.65 16.02
CA SER A 149 -3.32 -17.30 17.20
C SER A 149 -4.71 -17.90 17.00
N GLN A 150 -5.11 -18.21 15.76
CA GLN A 150 -6.24 -19.12 15.50
C GLN A 150 -5.80 -20.49 14.96
N GLU A 151 -4.74 -21.06 15.54
CA GLU A 151 -4.55 -22.51 15.56
C GLU A 151 -4.23 -22.91 17.00
N LEU A 152 -5.24 -23.42 17.71
CA LEU A 152 -5.20 -24.44 18.77
C LEU A 152 -6.46 -24.34 19.66
N THR A 153 -7.56 -24.91 19.16
CA THR A 153 -8.50 -25.72 19.96
C THR A 153 -9.19 -26.73 19.06
#